data_AF-A0A8H4WWL8-F1
#
_entry.id   AF-A0A8H4WWL8-F1
#
_cell.length_a   1.000
_cell.length_b   1.000
_cell.length_c   1.000
_cell.angle_alpha   90.00
_cell.angle_beta   90.00
_cell.angle_gamma   90.00
#
_symmetry.space_group_name_H-M   'P 1'
#
loop_
_entity.id
_entity.type
_entity.pdbx_description
1 polymer ?
#
loop_
_entity_poly.entity_id
_entity_poly.type
_entity_poly.pdbx_seq_one_letter_code
_entity_poly.pdbx_strand_id
1 'polypeptide(L)'
;MRHSFISALIAVCSAVHAAAQLNEKVGPLTTHSAKVAIKTCNIVNYGAKANAKTDNVYVPEGDYGLGTWLTLTSSKPMSFRLDGVIYRIGTEGGNMFMFKHLEDFEFYSSTSKGAIQGYGYQFHKKDEYGPRILRFADVKSFSIHDVALVDSPAFHFSIDTCSDGEVYNMAIHGGNRGGLDGIDVWGTNIHIHDVEVSNKDECVTVKNPSDHLLIENIFCNWSGGCAMGSLATDTNIYDIEYNNIYTQRSNQMYMFKSYGGSGTVNNVALKNFAGHSNAYTLDLDAQWSSMKPIAGDGILYTNMTFSGWSGTCSDGHQRGPIKFNCPADVPCTDMQVDDFTVGSNKGDIVEHVCKNAYGSGGCLKKGDGGAYTTTQTVDAASAATPTMDGEIQNGLGLTVSIAIPTIRAFFFPGVAAISPRMADDTKAQATARVKTLPAAAETAADITAVADITAVADEAPPAATKFCLLL
;
A
#
# COMPACT_ATOMS: atom_id res chain seq x y z
N MET A 1 -26.53 -28.74 59.69
CA MET A 1 -26.53 -27.39 59.09
C MET A 1 -25.32 -27.31 58.18
N ARG A 2 -25.52 -27.51 56.87
CA ARG A 2 -24.43 -27.54 55.88
C ARG A 2 -24.26 -26.16 55.27
N HIS A 3 -23.04 -25.65 55.28
CA HIS A 3 -22.65 -24.34 54.76
C HIS A 3 -22.72 -24.32 53.23
N SER A 4 -23.39 -23.30 52.69
CA SER A 4 -23.35 -22.94 51.27
C SER A 4 -22.00 -22.33 50.92
N PHE A 5 -21.28 -22.95 49.99
CA PHE A 5 -20.24 -22.28 49.23
C PHE A 5 -20.88 -21.74 47.94
N ILE A 6 -21.03 -20.42 47.86
CA ILE A 6 -21.34 -19.70 46.63
C ILE A 6 -20.05 -19.70 45.82
N SER A 7 -19.99 -20.49 44.74
CA SER A 7 -18.96 -20.34 43.72
C SER A 7 -19.30 -19.12 42.88
N ALA A 8 -18.47 -18.08 43.02
CA ALA A 8 -18.45 -16.95 42.12
C ALA A 8 -17.98 -17.45 40.73
N LEU A 9 -18.92 -17.55 39.79
CA LEU A 9 -18.59 -17.69 38.38
C LEU A 9 -18.08 -16.33 37.90
N ILE A 10 -16.76 -16.14 37.87
CA ILE A 10 -16.14 -15.04 37.15
C ILE A 10 -16.42 -15.31 35.67
N ALA A 11 -17.37 -14.58 35.10
CA ALA A 11 -17.53 -14.49 33.67
C ALA A 11 -16.31 -13.74 33.12
N VAL A 12 -15.27 -14.49 32.75
CA VAL A 12 -14.24 -14.01 31.83
C VAL A 12 -14.95 -13.79 30.51
N CYS A 13 -15.39 -12.54 30.24
CA CYS A 13 -15.72 -12.13 28.89
C CYS A 13 -14.44 -12.30 28.06
N SER A 14 -14.38 -13.38 27.30
CA SER A 14 -13.40 -13.56 26.24
C SER A 14 -13.53 -12.37 25.29
N ALA A 15 -12.65 -11.38 25.41
CA ALA A 15 -12.49 -10.37 24.39
C ALA A 15 -11.91 -11.08 23.17
N VAL A 16 -12.78 -11.52 22.27
CA VAL A 16 -12.39 -12.09 20.97
C VAL A 16 -11.79 -10.93 20.17
N HIS A 17 -10.51 -10.63 20.39
CA HIS A 17 -9.74 -9.77 19.51
C HIS A 17 -9.31 -10.58 18.28
N ALA A 18 -10.28 -10.92 17.42
CA ALA A 18 -10.00 -11.52 16.12
C ALA A 18 -10.00 -10.40 15.07
N ALA A 19 -9.02 -9.52 15.16
CA ALA A 19 -8.63 -8.72 14.01
C ALA A 19 -8.03 -9.67 12.98
N ALA A 20 -8.61 -9.65 11.78
CA ALA A 20 -8.38 -10.67 10.78
C ALA A 20 -6.92 -10.79 10.36
N GLN A 21 -6.54 -12.05 10.18
CA GLN A 21 -5.30 -12.51 9.59
C GLN A 21 -5.57 -12.94 8.15
N LEU A 22 -4.54 -12.90 7.31
CA LEU A 22 -4.55 -13.58 6.00
C LEU A 22 -5.14 -14.98 6.17
N ASN A 23 -6.05 -15.38 5.28
CA ASN A 23 -6.71 -16.69 5.41
C ASN A 23 -5.86 -17.83 4.85
N GLU A 24 -4.96 -17.52 3.92
CA GLU A 24 -4.05 -18.46 3.28
C GLU A 24 -2.67 -17.83 3.01
N LYS A 25 -1.76 -18.60 2.41
CA LYS A 25 -0.45 -18.08 2.00
C LYS A 25 -0.63 -17.05 0.88
N VAL A 26 0.05 -15.90 0.99
CA VAL A 26 0.17 -14.90 -0.07
C VAL A 26 1.44 -15.07 -0.91
N GLY A 27 1.49 -14.41 -2.06
CA GLY A 27 2.67 -14.34 -2.91
C GLY A 27 2.69 -15.38 -4.04
N PRO A 28 3.75 -15.37 -4.87
CA PRO A 28 3.90 -16.31 -5.97
C PRO A 28 4.03 -17.77 -5.51
N LEU A 29 3.54 -18.68 -6.36
CA LEU A 29 3.60 -20.13 -6.12
C LEU A 29 4.99 -20.69 -6.41
N THR A 30 5.69 -20.11 -7.40
CA THR A 30 7.06 -20.48 -7.75
C THR A 30 8.02 -19.30 -7.56
N THR A 31 9.25 -19.59 -7.17
CA THR A 31 10.27 -18.55 -6.94
C THR A 31 10.67 -17.87 -8.25
N HIS A 32 11.05 -16.59 -8.23
CA HIS A 32 11.63 -15.94 -9.41
C HIS A 32 12.79 -16.75 -10.01
N SER A 33 13.64 -17.38 -9.18
CA SER A 33 14.76 -18.20 -9.64
C SER A 33 14.32 -19.42 -10.46
N ALA A 34 13.22 -20.06 -10.09
CA ALA A 34 12.63 -21.16 -10.85
C ALA A 34 12.01 -20.65 -12.16
N LYS A 35 11.33 -19.51 -12.13
CA LYS A 35 10.74 -18.87 -13.32
C LYS A 35 11.82 -18.50 -14.34
N VAL A 36 12.84 -17.72 -13.95
CA VAL A 36 13.89 -17.23 -14.87
C VAL A 36 14.74 -18.35 -15.46
N ALA A 37 14.86 -19.50 -14.78
CA ALA A 37 15.56 -20.69 -15.27
C ALA A 37 14.84 -21.36 -16.47
N ILE A 38 13.53 -21.14 -16.65
CA ILE A 38 12.78 -21.67 -17.79
C ILE A 38 13.15 -20.90 -19.05
N LYS A 39 12.97 -19.57 -19.03
CA LYS A 39 13.29 -18.65 -20.12
C LYS A 39 13.24 -17.21 -19.62
N THR A 40 14.25 -16.42 -19.98
CA THR A 40 14.28 -14.97 -19.71
C THR A 40 14.30 -14.22 -21.03
N CYS A 41 13.33 -13.32 -21.25
CA CYS A 41 13.35 -12.37 -22.36
C CYS A 41 13.95 -11.05 -21.86
N ASN A 42 15.24 -10.87 -22.12
CA ASN A 42 15.89 -9.58 -21.92
C ASN A 42 15.50 -8.62 -23.04
N ILE A 43 14.88 -7.48 -22.70
CA ILE A 43 14.27 -6.55 -23.65
C ILE A 43 15.26 -5.99 -24.68
N VAL A 44 16.56 -5.91 -24.34
CA VAL A 44 17.60 -5.37 -25.23
C VAL A 44 17.91 -6.32 -26.39
N ASN A 45 17.71 -7.63 -26.19
CA ASN A 45 17.92 -8.65 -27.22
C ASN A 45 16.80 -8.65 -28.27
N TYR A 46 15.68 -7.97 -27.98
CA TYR A 46 14.49 -7.96 -28.83
C TYR A 46 14.18 -6.56 -29.36
N GLY A 47 15.08 -5.58 -29.18
CA GLY A 47 14.97 -4.26 -29.79
C GLY A 47 13.78 -3.42 -29.32
N ALA A 48 13.24 -3.69 -28.12
CA ALA A 48 12.23 -2.88 -27.44
C ALA A 48 11.09 -2.35 -28.37
N LYS A 49 10.05 -3.17 -28.63
CA LYS A 49 8.79 -2.77 -29.32
C LYS A 49 7.48 -3.44 -28.80
N ALA A 50 6.62 -2.79 -28.03
CA ALA A 50 5.41 -3.39 -27.40
C ALA A 50 4.57 -4.42 -28.23
N ASN A 51 4.85 -5.74 -28.13
CA ASN A 51 3.93 -6.82 -28.54
C ASN A 51 4.09 -8.12 -27.71
N ALA A 52 3.11 -8.46 -26.88
CA ALA A 52 3.30 -9.51 -25.86
C ALA A 52 2.69 -10.88 -26.18
N LYS A 53 3.53 -11.92 -26.28
CA LYS A 53 3.19 -13.32 -25.94
C LYS A 53 4.31 -13.95 -25.10
N THR A 54 3.96 -14.18 -23.82
CA THR A 54 4.42 -15.20 -22.85
C THR A 54 5.92 -15.50 -22.71
N ASP A 55 6.59 -14.92 -21.69
CA ASP A 55 7.83 -15.37 -21.00
C ASP A 55 8.20 -14.42 -19.83
N ASN A 56 9.22 -14.75 -19.02
CA ASN A 56 9.73 -13.88 -17.94
C ASN A 56 10.49 -12.67 -18.52
N VAL A 57 10.02 -11.46 -18.20
CA VAL A 57 10.54 -10.20 -18.76
C VAL A 57 11.68 -9.68 -17.88
N TYR A 58 12.78 -9.28 -18.52
CA TYR A 58 13.88 -8.61 -17.84
C TYR A 58 14.21 -7.28 -18.50
N VAL A 59 14.09 -6.20 -17.72
CA VAL A 59 14.53 -4.83 -18.03
C VAL A 59 15.85 -4.58 -17.26
N PRO A 60 17.01 -4.62 -17.93
CA PRO A 60 18.30 -4.37 -17.29
C PRO A 60 18.42 -2.96 -16.72
N GLU A 61 19.43 -2.71 -15.89
CA GLU A 61 19.79 -1.34 -15.49
C GLU A 61 20.00 -0.44 -16.72
N GLY A 62 19.54 0.81 -16.65
CA GLY A 62 19.53 1.76 -17.75
C GLY A 62 18.26 2.60 -17.78
N ASP A 63 18.22 3.58 -18.68
CA ASP A 63 17.08 4.47 -18.88
C ASP A 63 16.32 4.09 -20.16
N TYR A 64 15.01 3.84 -20.06
CA TYR A 64 14.16 3.37 -21.15
C TYR A 64 12.93 4.25 -21.31
N GLY A 65 12.54 4.54 -22.56
CA GLY A 65 11.33 5.30 -22.85
C GLY A 65 10.12 4.39 -23.11
N LEU A 66 8.98 4.66 -22.46
CA LEU A 66 7.71 4.00 -22.76
C LEU A 66 6.84 4.91 -23.64
N GLY A 67 6.86 4.68 -24.94
CA GLY A 67 6.06 5.42 -25.92
C GLY A 67 4.64 4.87 -26.11
N THR A 68 4.45 3.57 -25.92
CA THR A 68 3.15 2.87 -26.05
C THR A 68 2.89 2.05 -24.78
N TRP A 69 1.65 1.97 -24.34
CA TRP A 69 1.28 1.25 -23.13
C TRP A 69 1.43 -0.25 -23.27
N LEU A 70 1.84 -0.89 -22.17
CA LEU A 70 2.06 -2.31 -22.09
C LEU A 70 0.88 -2.98 -21.41
N THR A 71 0.22 -3.89 -22.11
CA THR A 71 -0.73 -4.84 -21.51
C THR A 71 -0.15 -6.25 -21.58
N LEU A 72 -0.04 -6.91 -20.43
CA LEU A 72 0.49 -8.27 -20.30
C LEU A 72 -0.57 -9.23 -19.73
N THR A 73 -0.69 -10.37 -20.40
CA THR A 73 -1.53 -11.51 -20.01
C THR A 73 -0.76 -12.80 -20.29
N SER A 74 -0.93 -13.82 -19.46
CA SER A 74 -0.23 -15.11 -19.60
C SER A 74 -1.03 -16.21 -18.91
N SER A 75 -1.08 -17.39 -19.52
CA SER A 75 -1.62 -18.61 -18.90
C SER A 75 -0.52 -19.45 -18.21
N LYS A 76 0.68 -18.89 -18.07
CA LYS A 76 1.85 -19.53 -17.46
C LYS A 76 2.42 -18.63 -16.37
N PRO A 77 3.02 -19.21 -15.31
CA PRO A 77 3.81 -18.45 -14.35
C PRO A 77 4.80 -17.53 -15.04
N MET A 78 4.90 -16.29 -14.56
CA MET A 78 5.81 -15.31 -15.15
C MET A 78 6.35 -14.33 -14.11
N SER A 79 7.47 -13.71 -14.42
CA SER A 79 7.99 -12.56 -13.69
C SER A 79 8.26 -11.37 -14.60
N PHE A 80 8.22 -10.18 -14.01
CA PHE A 80 8.65 -8.92 -14.61
C PHE A 80 9.74 -8.32 -13.73
N ARG A 81 11.00 -8.50 -14.12
CA ARG A 81 12.16 -7.95 -13.43
C ARG A 81 12.52 -6.59 -14.01
N LEU A 82 12.37 -5.54 -13.22
CA LEU A 82 12.71 -4.16 -13.56
C LEU A 82 13.94 -3.71 -12.76
N ASP A 83 15.14 -3.79 -13.34
CA ASP A 83 16.34 -3.21 -12.70
C ASP A 83 16.66 -1.80 -13.22
N GLY A 84 16.10 -1.42 -14.37
CA GLY A 84 16.25 -0.09 -14.96
C GLY A 84 15.16 0.91 -14.55
N VAL A 85 15.19 2.09 -15.18
CA VAL A 85 14.19 3.14 -15.02
C VAL A 85 13.41 3.31 -16.32
N ILE A 86 12.08 3.26 -16.22
CA ILE A 86 11.18 3.51 -17.36
C ILE A 86 10.58 4.91 -17.26
N TYR A 87 10.78 5.73 -18.28
CA TYR A 87 10.26 7.09 -18.40
C TYR A 87 9.06 7.13 -19.35
N ARG A 88 7.96 7.75 -18.91
CA ARG A 88 6.82 7.99 -19.79
C ARG A 88 7.19 8.93 -20.93
N ILE A 89 6.99 8.48 -22.17
CA ILE A 89 7.03 9.32 -23.38
C ILE A 89 5.64 9.43 -24.01
N GLY A 90 4.83 8.37 -23.92
CA GLY A 90 3.45 8.36 -24.42
C GLY A 90 2.55 9.36 -23.69
N THR A 91 1.45 9.76 -24.33
CA THR A 91 0.48 10.75 -23.78
C THR A 91 -0.96 10.25 -23.78
N GLU A 92 -1.20 9.04 -24.27
CA GLU A 92 -2.52 8.40 -24.32
C GLU A 92 -3.14 8.23 -22.92
N GLY A 93 -4.46 8.13 -22.86
CA GLY A 93 -5.16 7.74 -21.62
C GLY A 93 -4.93 6.27 -21.25
N GLY A 94 -5.49 5.82 -20.12
CA GLY A 94 -5.45 4.42 -19.70
C GLY A 94 -4.42 4.13 -18.61
N ASN A 95 -3.74 2.98 -18.71
CA ASN A 95 -2.71 2.52 -17.78
C ASN A 95 -1.41 2.28 -18.57
N MET A 96 -0.29 2.86 -18.14
CA MET A 96 1.01 2.66 -18.76
C MET A 96 1.41 1.17 -18.75
N PHE A 97 1.16 0.51 -17.61
CA PHE A 97 1.32 -0.93 -17.42
C PHE A 97 0.01 -1.54 -16.92
N MET A 98 -0.49 -2.53 -17.65
CA MET A 98 -1.63 -3.33 -17.23
C MET A 98 -1.28 -4.81 -17.26
N PHE A 99 -1.26 -5.44 -16.09
CA PHE A 99 -1.09 -6.88 -15.94
C PHE A 99 -2.46 -7.47 -15.60
N LYS A 100 -2.95 -8.39 -16.42
CA LYS A 100 -4.29 -8.94 -16.21
C LYS A 100 -4.42 -10.41 -16.55
N HIS A 101 -5.32 -11.10 -15.84
CA HIS A 101 -5.55 -12.55 -15.97
C HIS A 101 -4.24 -13.33 -15.85
N LEU A 102 -3.55 -13.13 -14.71
CA LEU A 102 -2.28 -13.78 -14.38
C LEU A 102 -2.42 -14.59 -13.11
N GLU A 103 -1.68 -15.68 -13.04
CA GLU A 103 -1.53 -16.49 -11.83
C GLU A 103 -0.05 -16.86 -11.68
N ASP A 104 0.44 -16.87 -10.44
CA ASP A 104 1.85 -17.08 -10.11
C ASP A 104 2.75 -16.01 -10.75
N PHE A 105 2.52 -14.76 -10.36
CA PHE A 105 3.16 -13.57 -10.93
C PHE A 105 4.09 -12.86 -9.95
N GLU A 106 5.23 -12.34 -10.41
CA GLU A 106 6.17 -11.59 -9.57
C GLU A 106 6.71 -10.37 -10.34
N PHE A 107 6.44 -9.16 -9.86
CA PHE A 107 7.02 -7.91 -10.36
C PHE A 107 8.03 -7.39 -9.34
N TYR A 108 9.31 -7.43 -9.69
CA TYR A 108 10.35 -7.04 -8.75
C TYR A 108 11.53 -6.30 -9.40
N SER A 109 12.39 -5.75 -8.54
CA SER A 109 13.70 -5.21 -8.90
C SER A 109 14.76 -5.91 -8.04
N SER A 110 15.74 -6.54 -8.67
CA SER A 110 16.81 -7.23 -7.93
C SER A 110 17.78 -6.27 -7.22
N THR A 111 17.77 -5.01 -7.63
CA THR A 111 18.68 -3.95 -7.16
C THR A 111 18.01 -3.00 -6.18
N SER A 112 16.71 -3.20 -5.90
CA SER A 112 15.85 -2.26 -5.16
C SER A 112 15.91 -0.81 -5.69
N LYS A 113 16.18 -0.64 -6.99
CA LYS A 113 16.32 0.65 -7.67
C LYS A 113 15.46 0.77 -8.93
N GLY A 114 14.81 -0.32 -9.36
CA GLY A 114 13.89 -0.29 -10.48
C GLY A 114 12.77 0.72 -10.26
N ALA A 115 12.50 1.55 -11.26
CA ALA A 115 11.52 2.63 -11.11
C ALA A 115 10.72 2.90 -12.39
N ILE A 116 9.50 3.39 -12.22
CA ILE A 116 8.69 3.96 -13.30
C ILE A 116 8.48 5.45 -13.03
N GLN A 117 9.06 6.30 -13.88
CA GLN A 117 8.91 7.73 -13.87
C GLN A 117 7.76 8.15 -14.82
N GLY A 118 6.62 8.51 -14.24
CA GLY A 118 5.42 8.90 -14.94
C GLY A 118 5.41 10.32 -15.51
N TYR A 119 6.30 11.23 -15.08
CA TYR A 119 6.32 12.64 -15.49
C TYR A 119 4.92 13.30 -15.47
N GLY A 120 4.16 13.04 -14.41
CA GLY A 120 2.83 13.56 -14.14
C GLY A 120 2.77 15.09 -14.12
N TYR A 121 3.84 15.75 -13.63
CA TYR A 121 3.96 17.21 -13.64
C TYR A 121 3.69 17.85 -15.02
N GLN A 122 3.93 17.12 -16.13
CA GLN A 122 3.66 17.62 -17.48
C GLN A 122 2.17 17.82 -17.77
N PHE A 123 1.31 17.02 -17.12
CA PHE A 123 -0.14 17.17 -17.11
C PHE A 123 -0.58 18.13 -16.01
N HIS A 124 -0.04 17.97 -14.79
CA HIS A 124 -0.50 18.75 -13.63
C HIS A 124 -0.23 20.25 -13.76
N LYS A 125 0.87 20.65 -14.42
CA LYS A 125 1.16 22.07 -14.72
C LYS A 125 0.14 22.74 -15.65
N LYS A 126 -0.71 21.94 -16.30
CA LYS A 126 -1.83 22.38 -17.15
C LYS A 126 -3.19 22.16 -16.48
N ASP A 127 -3.19 21.75 -15.21
CA ASP A 127 -4.38 21.34 -14.47
C ASP A 127 -5.11 20.11 -15.08
N GLU A 128 -4.36 19.22 -15.72
CA GLU A 128 -4.90 18.01 -16.36
C GLU A 128 -4.46 16.74 -15.59
N TYR A 129 -5.14 15.63 -15.82
CA TYR A 129 -4.67 14.29 -15.46
C TYR A 129 -4.31 13.51 -16.74
N GLY A 130 -3.42 12.53 -16.62
CA GLY A 130 -3.01 11.68 -17.73
C GLY A 130 -3.28 10.19 -17.46
N PRO A 131 -2.44 9.27 -17.99
CA PRO A 131 -2.56 7.84 -17.70
C PRO A 131 -2.20 7.52 -16.24
N ARG A 132 -2.68 6.36 -15.77
CA ARG A 132 -2.22 5.74 -14.51
C ARG A 132 -0.93 4.99 -14.79
N ILE A 133 -0.08 4.80 -13.78
CA ILE A 133 1.17 4.03 -13.98
C ILE A 133 0.87 2.53 -14.07
N LEU A 134 0.29 1.93 -13.03
CA LEU A 134 0.21 0.48 -12.90
C LEU A 134 -1.20 0.02 -12.52
N ARG A 135 -1.69 -1.01 -13.20
CA ARG A 135 -2.89 -1.75 -12.80
C ARG A 135 -2.66 -3.26 -12.89
N PHE A 136 -2.92 -3.96 -11.79
CA PHE A 136 -3.15 -5.39 -11.77
C PHE A 136 -4.66 -5.62 -11.81
N ALA A 137 -5.15 -6.46 -12.71
CA ALA A 137 -6.57 -6.77 -12.84
C ALA A 137 -6.80 -8.28 -12.96
N ASP A 138 -7.49 -8.89 -12.00
CA ASP A 138 -7.66 -10.35 -11.93
C ASP A 138 -6.29 -11.06 -11.96
N VAL A 139 -5.45 -10.73 -10.98
CA VAL A 139 -4.12 -11.32 -10.77
C VAL A 139 -4.14 -12.10 -9.46
N LYS A 140 -3.65 -13.34 -9.49
CA LYS A 140 -3.70 -14.29 -8.36
C LYS A 140 -2.32 -14.80 -7.99
N SER A 141 -2.11 -15.10 -6.71
CA SER A 141 -0.84 -15.63 -6.18
C SER A 141 0.34 -14.80 -6.70
N PHE A 142 0.41 -13.55 -6.26
CA PHE A 142 1.33 -12.58 -6.83
C PHE A 142 2.14 -11.83 -5.80
N SER A 143 3.27 -11.29 -6.22
CA SER A 143 3.92 -10.23 -5.48
C SER A 143 4.36 -9.07 -6.37
N ILE A 144 4.40 -7.87 -5.78
CA ILE A 144 5.14 -6.73 -6.31
C ILE A 144 6.01 -6.13 -5.22
N HIS A 145 7.31 -5.96 -5.49
CA HIS A 145 8.21 -5.43 -4.48
C HIS A 145 9.50 -4.81 -5.03
N ASP A 146 10.19 -4.08 -4.16
CA ASP A 146 11.52 -3.49 -4.42
C ASP A 146 11.55 -2.47 -5.57
N VAL A 147 10.39 -1.90 -5.94
CA VAL A 147 10.26 -0.94 -7.04
C VAL A 147 9.68 0.40 -6.58
N ALA A 148 10.02 1.48 -7.31
CA ALA A 148 9.47 2.81 -7.08
C ALA A 148 8.51 3.26 -8.20
N LEU A 149 7.39 3.88 -7.83
CA LEU A 149 6.42 4.47 -8.77
C LEU A 149 6.39 5.99 -8.54
N VAL A 150 6.75 6.77 -9.56
CA VAL A 150 7.09 8.19 -9.36
C VAL A 150 6.34 9.09 -10.32
N ASP A 151 5.74 10.14 -9.78
CA ASP A 151 5.08 11.23 -10.50
C ASP A 151 4.02 10.70 -11.48
N SER A 152 3.04 9.94 -10.97
CA SER A 152 1.96 9.47 -11.84
C SER A 152 1.13 10.64 -12.36
N PRO A 153 0.77 10.65 -13.67
CA PRO A 153 -0.20 11.60 -14.18
C PRO A 153 -1.60 11.48 -13.56
N ALA A 154 -1.94 10.31 -13.01
CA ALA A 154 -3.16 10.01 -12.25
C ALA A 154 -2.80 9.04 -11.09
N PHE A 155 -3.46 7.88 -10.97
CA PHE A 155 -3.17 6.88 -9.93
C PHE A 155 -1.84 6.17 -10.16
N HIS A 156 -1.13 5.81 -9.09
CA HIS A 156 0.15 5.09 -9.18
C HIS A 156 -0.09 3.59 -9.35
N PHE A 157 -0.83 2.97 -8.42
CA PHE A 157 -1.06 1.51 -8.44
C PHE A 157 -2.50 1.15 -8.06
N SER A 158 -3.19 0.46 -8.97
CA SER A 158 -4.50 -0.15 -8.68
C SER A 158 -4.39 -1.68 -8.69
N ILE A 159 -4.92 -2.30 -7.64
CA ILE A 159 -5.03 -3.75 -7.46
C ILE A 159 -6.52 -4.08 -7.57
N ASP A 160 -6.91 -4.56 -8.75
CA ASP A 160 -8.31 -4.74 -9.14
C ASP A 160 -8.70 -6.21 -9.15
N THR A 161 -9.56 -6.59 -8.22
CA THR A 161 -10.14 -7.95 -8.15
C THR A 161 -9.04 -9.01 -8.09
N CYS A 162 -7.99 -8.77 -7.31
CA CYS A 162 -6.85 -9.68 -7.19
C CYS A 162 -6.98 -10.58 -5.95
N SER A 163 -6.17 -11.64 -5.88
CA SER A 163 -6.11 -12.50 -4.69
C SER A 163 -4.71 -13.02 -4.37
N ASP A 164 -4.51 -13.43 -3.12
CA ASP A 164 -3.32 -14.15 -2.64
C ASP A 164 -2.03 -13.36 -2.91
N GLY A 165 -2.09 -12.06 -2.63
CA GLY A 165 -1.13 -11.06 -3.06
C GLY A 165 -0.22 -10.56 -1.95
N GLU A 166 1.02 -10.23 -2.28
CA GLU A 166 1.94 -9.55 -1.35
C GLU A 166 2.56 -8.31 -2.01
N VAL A 167 2.47 -7.15 -1.35
CA VAL A 167 2.98 -5.87 -1.87
C VAL A 167 3.89 -5.26 -0.82
N TYR A 168 5.17 -5.08 -1.14
CA TYR A 168 6.12 -4.59 -0.14
C TYR A 168 7.38 -3.94 -0.65
N ASN A 169 8.11 -3.26 0.24
CA ASN A 169 9.35 -2.54 -0.10
C ASN A 169 9.15 -1.61 -1.30
N MET A 170 8.12 -0.75 -1.24
CA MET A 170 7.80 0.19 -2.31
C MET A 170 7.91 1.64 -1.84
N ALA A 171 8.30 2.52 -2.77
CA ALA A 171 8.24 3.96 -2.59
C ALA A 171 7.40 4.58 -3.70
N ILE A 172 6.36 5.31 -3.31
CA ILE A 172 5.39 5.94 -4.23
C ILE A 172 5.39 7.45 -3.99
N HIS A 173 5.89 8.22 -4.96
CA HIS A 173 6.02 9.68 -4.82
C HIS A 173 5.29 10.39 -5.96
N GLY A 174 4.13 10.97 -5.66
CA GLY A 174 3.29 11.76 -6.56
C GLY A 174 3.22 13.24 -6.19
N GLY A 175 2.60 14.03 -7.07
CA GLY A 175 2.38 15.44 -6.83
C GLY A 175 1.41 15.74 -5.67
N ASN A 176 1.50 16.94 -5.12
CA ASN A 176 0.67 17.41 -4.01
C ASN A 176 -0.72 17.89 -4.47
N ARG A 177 -1.54 16.99 -5.05
CA ARG A 177 -2.97 17.21 -5.36
C ARG A 177 -3.77 15.90 -5.27
N GLY A 178 -5.10 16.02 -5.18
CA GLY A 178 -6.02 14.89 -5.26
C GLY A 178 -5.96 14.17 -6.61
N GLY A 179 -6.56 12.98 -6.70
CA GLY A 179 -6.57 12.12 -7.89
C GLY A 179 -5.22 11.50 -8.26
N LEU A 180 -4.24 11.55 -7.35
CA LEU A 180 -2.88 11.00 -7.49
C LEU A 180 -2.64 9.85 -6.51
N ASP A 181 -3.65 9.00 -6.40
CA ASP A 181 -3.80 7.87 -5.49
C ASP A 181 -2.53 7.00 -5.50
N GLY A 182 -2.10 6.57 -4.31
CA GLY A 182 -0.95 5.70 -4.12
C GLY A 182 -1.30 4.26 -4.48
N ILE A 183 -1.90 3.55 -3.54
CA ILE A 183 -2.41 2.20 -3.73
C ILE A 183 -3.92 2.17 -3.49
N ASP A 184 -4.68 1.80 -4.52
CA ASP A 184 -6.07 1.36 -4.39
C ASP A 184 -6.14 -0.16 -4.48
N VAL A 185 -6.82 -0.80 -3.54
CA VAL A 185 -6.96 -2.26 -3.52
C VAL A 185 -8.40 -2.71 -3.35
N TRP A 186 -8.83 -3.68 -4.17
CA TRP A 186 -9.97 -4.53 -3.87
C TRP A 186 -9.71 -5.96 -4.31
N GLY A 187 -10.01 -6.90 -3.42
CA GLY A 187 -9.60 -8.29 -3.58
C GLY A 187 -9.67 -9.07 -2.26
N THR A 188 -9.14 -10.29 -2.29
CA THR A 188 -9.14 -11.19 -1.13
C THR A 188 -7.75 -11.67 -0.78
N ASN A 189 -7.44 -11.81 0.51
CA ASN A 189 -6.18 -12.41 0.99
C ASN A 189 -4.95 -11.67 0.43
N ILE A 190 -4.80 -10.39 0.76
CA ILE A 190 -3.67 -9.56 0.29
C ILE A 190 -2.97 -8.92 1.47
N HIS A 191 -1.64 -9.07 1.50
CA HIS A 191 -0.75 -8.46 2.47
C HIS A 191 -0.04 -7.26 1.83
N ILE A 192 -0.21 -6.07 2.39
CA ILE A 192 0.48 -4.85 1.92
C ILE A 192 1.30 -4.32 3.08
N HIS A 193 2.62 -4.32 2.96
CA HIS A 193 3.47 -3.86 4.05
C HIS A 193 4.73 -3.13 3.60
N ASP A 194 5.32 -2.33 4.48
CA ASP A 194 6.59 -1.66 4.21
C ASP A 194 6.53 -0.79 2.94
N VAL A 195 5.54 0.12 2.91
CA VAL A 195 5.29 1.03 1.79
C VAL A 195 5.34 2.48 2.26
N GLU A 196 6.07 3.32 1.52
CA GLU A 196 6.01 4.78 1.67
C GLU A 196 5.20 5.40 0.54
N VAL A 197 4.26 6.29 0.89
CA VAL A 197 3.47 7.07 -0.07
C VAL A 197 3.55 8.55 0.26
N SER A 198 3.93 9.35 -0.74
CA SER A 198 3.87 10.81 -0.74
C SER A 198 2.99 11.27 -1.90
N ASN A 199 1.88 11.97 -1.64
CA ASN A 199 0.94 12.49 -2.64
C ASN A 199 -0.02 13.51 -1.98
N LYS A 200 -1.26 13.67 -2.48
CA LYS A 200 -2.32 14.35 -1.72
C LYS A 200 -3.71 13.71 -1.88
N ASP A 201 -3.71 12.41 -2.13
CA ASP A 201 -4.90 11.55 -2.17
C ASP A 201 -4.61 10.22 -1.44
N GLU A 202 -5.30 9.14 -1.78
CA GLU A 202 -5.16 7.82 -1.14
C GLU A 202 -3.70 7.42 -0.86
N CYS A 203 -3.39 7.03 0.38
CA CYS A 203 -2.13 6.40 0.74
C CYS A 203 -2.18 4.91 0.33
N VAL A 204 -2.77 4.07 1.18
CA VAL A 204 -3.20 2.70 0.87
C VAL A 204 -4.68 2.58 1.23
N THR A 205 -5.55 2.44 0.23
CA THR A 205 -7.00 2.53 0.39
C THR A 205 -7.73 1.28 -0.09
N VAL A 206 -8.57 0.72 0.78
CA VAL A 206 -9.44 -0.42 0.46
C VAL A 206 -10.72 0.06 -0.22
N LYS A 207 -11.09 -0.59 -1.34
CA LYS A 207 -12.38 -0.43 -2.03
C LYS A 207 -13.22 -1.70 -1.87
N ASN A 208 -14.50 -1.63 -2.24
CA ASN A 208 -15.40 -2.79 -2.21
C ASN A 208 -15.48 -3.52 -3.56
N PRO A 209 -15.66 -4.86 -3.57
CA PRO A 209 -15.63 -5.77 -2.41
C PRO A 209 -14.20 -6.15 -1.98
N SER A 210 -13.97 -6.39 -0.70
CA SER A 210 -12.66 -6.85 -0.20
C SER A 210 -12.77 -7.71 1.05
N ASP A 211 -11.89 -8.69 1.21
CA ASP A 211 -11.79 -9.44 2.44
C ASP A 211 -10.39 -9.99 2.76
N HIS A 212 -10.13 -10.26 4.04
CA HIS A 212 -8.85 -10.80 4.51
C HIS A 212 -7.63 -9.97 4.06
N LEU A 213 -7.66 -8.67 4.34
CA LEU A 213 -6.55 -7.77 4.02
C LEU A 213 -5.75 -7.43 5.28
N LEU A 214 -4.44 -7.63 5.22
CA LEU A 214 -3.49 -7.18 6.25
C LEU A 214 -2.64 -6.06 5.66
N ILE A 215 -2.68 -4.88 6.28
CA ILE A 215 -1.99 -3.69 5.79
C ILE A 215 -1.15 -3.11 6.93
N GLU A 216 0.18 -3.24 6.86
CA GLU A 216 1.01 -2.85 7.99
C GLU A 216 2.35 -2.19 7.67
N ASN A 217 2.90 -1.44 8.61
CA ASN A 217 4.15 -0.68 8.42
C ASN A 217 4.05 0.26 7.19
N ILE A 218 3.09 1.18 7.23
CA ILE A 218 2.86 2.14 6.13
C ILE A 218 3.31 3.53 6.56
N PHE A 219 4.09 4.20 5.71
CA PHE A 219 4.45 5.60 5.89
C PHE A 219 3.71 6.50 4.89
N CYS A 220 2.66 7.18 5.36
CA CYS A 220 1.99 8.23 4.60
C CYS A 220 2.73 9.57 4.84
N ASN A 221 3.78 9.81 4.05
CA ASN A 221 4.70 10.93 4.16
C ASN A 221 4.21 12.12 3.34
N TRP A 222 3.34 12.95 3.93
CA TRP A 222 2.58 13.97 3.17
C TRP A 222 1.69 13.30 2.11
N SER A 223 0.50 12.87 2.51
CA SER A 223 -0.46 12.16 1.66
C SER A 223 -1.88 12.72 1.85
N GLY A 224 -2.88 12.14 1.20
CA GLY A 224 -4.25 12.19 1.70
C GLY A 224 -4.38 11.33 2.97
N GLY A 225 -3.71 10.19 3.04
CA GLY A 225 -3.78 9.24 4.14
C GLY A 225 -4.52 7.96 3.75
N CYS A 226 -4.47 6.94 4.61
CA CYS A 226 -5.20 5.70 4.37
C CYS A 226 -6.71 5.92 4.44
N ALA A 227 -7.47 5.07 3.77
CA ALA A 227 -8.92 5.18 3.73
C ALA A 227 -9.61 3.86 3.38
N MET A 228 -10.94 3.89 3.47
CA MET A 228 -11.83 2.89 2.90
C MET A 228 -12.95 3.58 2.14
N GLY A 229 -13.14 3.21 0.87
CA GLY A 229 -14.14 3.77 -0.02
C GLY A 229 -13.58 4.66 -1.13
N SER A 230 -14.39 5.44 -1.86
CA SER A 230 -15.82 5.67 -1.61
C SER A 230 -16.63 4.39 -1.74
N LEU A 231 -17.45 4.09 -0.73
CA LEU A 231 -18.32 2.92 -0.70
C LEU A 231 -19.69 3.25 -1.31
N ALA A 232 -20.32 2.26 -1.92
CA ALA A 232 -21.56 2.40 -2.67
C ALA A 232 -22.54 1.23 -2.35
N THR A 233 -23.51 0.98 -3.23
CA THR A 233 -24.39 -0.19 -3.14
C THR A 233 -23.61 -1.49 -3.21
N ASP A 234 -24.14 -2.54 -2.59
CA ASP A 234 -23.55 -3.89 -2.53
C ASP A 234 -22.14 -3.89 -1.90
N THR A 235 -21.90 -2.98 -0.94
CA THR A 235 -20.67 -3.00 -0.16
C THR A 235 -20.59 -4.30 0.63
N ASN A 236 -19.49 -5.01 0.45
CA ASN A 236 -19.18 -6.23 1.20
C ASN A 236 -17.69 -6.18 1.51
N ILE A 237 -17.35 -5.62 2.67
CA ILE A 237 -15.97 -5.56 3.15
C ILE A 237 -15.91 -6.20 4.52
N TYR A 238 -15.05 -7.20 4.70
CA TYR A 238 -14.85 -7.77 6.02
C TYR A 238 -13.43 -8.25 6.25
N ASP A 239 -13.06 -8.47 7.51
CA ASP A 239 -11.78 -9.06 7.87
C ASP A 239 -10.58 -8.22 7.37
N ILE A 240 -10.53 -6.96 7.81
CA ILE A 240 -9.50 -5.98 7.42
C ILE A 240 -8.69 -5.53 8.65
N GLU A 241 -7.37 -5.64 8.59
CA GLU A 241 -6.47 -5.08 9.60
C GLU A 241 -5.53 -4.03 8.98
N TYR A 242 -5.48 -2.86 9.61
CA TYR A 242 -4.38 -1.90 9.45
C TYR A 242 -3.59 -1.85 10.75
N ASN A 243 -2.26 -2.00 10.67
CA ASN A 243 -1.38 -2.03 11.84
C ASN A 243 -0.10 -1.21 11.59
N ASN A 244 0.40 -0.47 12.57
CA ASN A 244 1.64 0.32 12.45
C ASN A 244 1.59 1.30 11.27
N ILE A 245 0.64 2.23 11.30
CA ILE A 245 0.49 3.24 10.24
C ILE A 245 1.00 4.58 10.74
N TYR A 246 2.07 5.08 10.11
CA TYR A 246 2.64 6.38 10.42
C TYR A 246 2.20 7.42 9.39
N THR A 247 1.57 8.50 9.83
CA THR A 247 1.01 9.52 8.93
C THR A 247 1.39 10.93 9.37
N GLN A 248 1.96 11.71 8.47
CA GLN A 248 2.32 13.10 8.76
C GLN A 248 1.80 14.06 7.68
N ARG A 249 1.32 15.24 8.11
CA ARG A 249 0.81 16.33 7.24
C ARG A 249 -0.19 15.86 6.16
N SER A 250 -0.97 14.85 6.49
CA SER A 250 -1.95 14.26 5.58
C SER A 250 -3.36 14.83 5.79
N ASN A 251 -4.30 14.47 4.92
CA ASN A 251 -5.70 14.89 5.10
C ASN A 251 -6.32 14.17 6.30
N GLN A 252 -6.02 12.88 6.49
CA GLN A 252 -6.45 12.07 7.64
C GLN A 252 -5.36 11.07 8.04
N MET A 253 -5.50 10.45 9.22
CA MET A 253 -4.78 9.21 9.54
C MET A 253 -5.55 7.99 8.98
N TYR A 254 -6.87 7.96 9.15
CA TYR A 254 -7.74 7.01 8.45
C TYR A 254 -9.13 7.60 8.21
N MET A 255 -9.70 7.37 7.03
CA MET A 255 -11.07 7.81 6.71
C MET A 255 -11.91 6.70 6.09
N PHE A 256 -13.13 6.51 6.59
CA PHE A 256 -14.19 5.78 5.89
C PHE A 256 -15.08 6.79 5.18
N LYS A 257 -15.35 6.58 3.89
CA LYS A 257 -16.14 7.53 3.08
C LYS A 257 -17.28 6.84 2.34
N SER A 258 -18.50 7.28 2.62
CA SER A 258 -19.72 6.87 1.90
C SER A 258 -20.76 8.00 1.91
N TYR A 259 -21.80 7.88 1.07
CA TYR A 259 -22.97 8.76 1.11
C TYR A 259 -24.19 7.99 0.57
N GLY A 260 -24.98 7.43 1.49
CA GLY A 260 -26.06 6.50 1.16
C GLY A 260 -25.51 5.11 0.80
N GLY A 261 -26.12 4.43 -0.17
CA GLY A 261 -25.74 3.07 -0.55
C GLY A 261 -26.29 2.00 0.40
N SER A 262 -25.76 0.78 0.29
CA SER A 262 -26.18 -0.39 1.08
C SER A 262 -25.04 -1.41 1.22
N GLY A 263 -25.21 -2.34 2.15
CA GLY A 263 -24.24 -3.39 2.43
C GLY A 263 -23.52 -3.18 3.77
N THR A 264 -22.41 -3.87 3.95
CA THR A 264 -21.75 -4.00 5.26
C THR A 264 -20.24 -3.83 5.16
N VAL A 265 -19.68 -3.12 6.14
CA VAL A 265 -18.26 -3.17 6.51
C VAL A 265 -18.19 -3.79 7.91
N ASN A 266 -17.57 -4.96 8.06
CA ASN A 266 -17.50 -5.63 9.36
C ASN A 266 -16.15 -6.25 9.70
N ASN A 267 -15.86 -6.40 10.99
CA ASN A 267 -14.60 -6.96 11.47
C ASN A 267 -13.36 -6.22 10.92
N VAL A 268 -13.28 -4.93 11.29
CA VAL A 268 -12.16 -4.05 10.91
C VAL A 268 -11.37 -3.66 12.14
N ALA A 269 -10.05 -3.82 12.11
CA ALA A 269 -9.17 -3.36 13.17
C ALA A 269 -8.15 -2.35 12.64
N LEU A 270 -8.14 -1.15 13.23
CA LEU A 270 -7.17 -0.10 12.95
C LEU A 270 -6.30 0.10 14.18
N LYS A 271 -5.11 -0.50 14.17
CA LYS A 271 -4.21 -0.58 15.32
C LYS A 271 -2.92 0.21 15.11
N ASN A 272 -2.38 0.73 16.21
CA ASN A 272 -1.03 1.32 16.25
C ASN A 272 -0.84 2.42 15.19
N PHE A 273 -1.74 3.39 15.19
CA PHE A 273 -1.64 4.56 14.32
C PHE A 273 -0.87 5.68 15.05
N ALA A 274 0.12 6.25 14.37
CA ALA A 274 0.91 7.35 14.90
C ALA A 274 1.01 8.46 13.86
N GLY A 275 0.99 9.72 14.29
CA GLY A 275 1.10 10.82 13.34
C GLY A 275 1.03 12.20 13.92
N HIS A 276 1.40 13.19 13.13
CA HIS A 276 1.30 14.60 13.54
C HIS A 276 0.89 15.50 12.38
N SER A 277 0.26 16.62 12.75
CA SER A 277 -0.08 17.71 11.82
C SER A 277 -1.03 17.29 10.69
N ASN A 278 -1.81 16.23 10.91
CA ASN A 278 -2.86 15.79 9.99
C ASN A 278 -4.13 16.62 10.20
N ALA A 279 -4.90 16.86 9.13
CA ALA A 279 -6.12 17.68 9.24
C ALA A 279 -7.24 16.96 10.00
N TYR A 280 -7.47 15.68 9.72
CA TYR A 280 -8.30 14.74 10.48
C TYR A 280 -7.44 13.61 11.04
N THR A 281 -7.99 12.83 11.95
CA THR A 281 -7.35 11.65 12.53
C THR A 281 -8.17 10.41 12.17
N LEU A 282 -9.15 10.02 13.00
CA LEU A 282 -10.12 8.96 12.71
C LEU A 282 -11.42 9.61 12.23
N ASP A 283 -11.72 9.46 10.94
CA ASP A 283 -12.90 10.08 10.31
C ASP A 283 -13.77 9.05 9.60
N LEU A 284 -14.86 8.62 10.24
CA LEU A 284 -15.92 7.89 9.55
C LEU A 284 -16.97 8.91 9.09
N ASP A 285 -17.06 9.14 7.78
CA ASP A 285 -18.01 10.07 7.19
C ASP A 285 -18.94 9.37 6.18
N ALA A 286 -20.12 8.97 6.66
CA ALA A 286 -21.17 8.37 5.84
C ALA A 286 -22.08 9.40 5.14
N GLN A 287 -21.69 10.68 5.14
CA GLN A 287 -22.28 11.73 4.32
C GLN A 287 -21.16 12.53 3.62
N TRP A 288 -20.17 11.81 3.10
CA TRP A 288 -18.96 12.41 2.53
C TRP A 288 -19.29 13.31 1.34
N SER A 289 -19.17 14.62 1.55
CA SER A 289 -19.65 15.65 0.60
C SER A 289 -18.96 15.67 -0.76
N SER A 290 -17.80 15.02 -0.90
CA SER A 290 -17.07 14.93 -2.18
C SER A 290 -17.54 13.81 -3.10
N MET A 291 -18.49 12.97 -2.64
CA MET A 291 -19.25 12.07 -3.51
C MET A 291 -20.73 12.48 -3.58
N LYS A 292 -21.38 12.09 -4.67
CA LYS A 292 -22.83 12.27 -4.79
C LYS A 292 -23.55 11.25 -3.90
N PRO A 293 -24.69 11.60 -3.29
CA PRO A 293 -25.53 10.64 -2.59
C PRO A 293 -25.94 9.50 -3.53
N ILE A 294 -25.88 8.28 -3.03
CA ILE A 294 -26.33 7.06 -3.70
C ILE A 294 -27.60 6.57 -3.00
N ALA A 295 -28.56 6.02 -3.75
CA ALA A 295 -29.78 5.49 -3.17
C ALA A 295 -29.49 4.35 -2.18
N GLY A 296 -30.23 4.34 -1.07
CA GLY A 296 -30.09 3.37 0.02
C GLY A 296 -29.93 4.06 1.38
N ASP A 297 -30.22 3.32 2.43
CA ASP A 297 -30.29 3.84 3.81
C ASP A 297 -28.91 4.07 4.45
N GLY A 298 -27.84 3.63 3.78
CA GLY A 298 -26.46 3.73 4.24
C GLY A 298 -25.78 2.37 4.39
N ILE A 299 -24.46 2.41 4.54
CA ILE A 299 -23.64 1.23 4.82
C ILE A 299 -23.68 0.92 6.32
N LEU A 300 -23.88 -0.35 6.68
CA LEU A 300 -23.71 -0.82 8.05
C LEU A 300 -22.22 -0.97 8.36
N TYR A 301 -21.71 -0.17 9.29
CA TYR A 301 -20.37 -0.35 9.86
C TYR A 301 -20.50 -1.02 11.22
N THR A 302 -19.95 -2.21 11.40
CA THR A 302 -20.10 -2.96 12.65
C THR A 302 -18.87 -3.77 13.02
N ASN A 303 -18.68 -4.06 14.31
CA ASN A 303 -17.53 -4.83 14.80
C ASN A 303 -16.21 -4.19 14.35
N MET A 304 -15.94 -2.99 14.87
CA MET A 304 -14.75 -2.21 14.52
C MET A 304 -13.94 -1.86 15.77
N THR A 305 -12.63 -2.04 15.69
CA THR A 305 -11.70 -1.71 16.78
C THR A 305 -10.69 -0.66 16.32
N PHE A 306 -10.53 0.40 17.12
CA PHE A 306 -9.56 1.46 16.94
C PHE A 306 -8.68 1.51 18.19
N SER A 307 -7.43 1.08 18.10
CA SER A 307 -6.57 0.91 19.29
C SER A 307 -5.13 1.38 19.11
N GLY A 308 -4.56 2.04 20.11
CA GLY A 308 -3.14 2.46 20.09
C GLY A 308 -2.87 3.64 19.15
N TRP A 309 -3.74 4.66 19.20
CA TRP A 309 -3.63 5.85 18.36
C TRP A 309 -2.90 6.97 19.11
N SER A 310 -1.88 7.59 18.51
CA SER A 310 -1.06 8.61 19.18
C SER A 310 -0.62 9.76 18.27
N GLY A 311 -0.37 10.92 18.90
CA GLY A 311 0.28 12.07 18.28
C GLY A 311 -0.57 13.33 18.27
N THR A 312 -0.64 14.05 17.15
CA THR A 312 -1.38 15.33 17.08
C THR A 312 -2.13 15.56 15.77
N CYS A 313 -3.28 16.24 15.86
CA CYS A 313 -3.98 16.81 14.70
C CYS A 313 -3.68 18.32 14.58
N SER A 314 -3.95 18.91 13.41
CA SER A 314 -3.65 20.33 13.15
C SER A 314 -4.50 21.30 13.98
N ASP A 315 -5.80 21.02 14.15
CA ASP A 315 -6.75 21.85 14.90
C ASP A 315 -7.84 20.95 15.48
N GLY A 316 -7.63 20.51 16.72
CA GLY A 316 -8.51 19.54 17.39
C GLY A 316 -9.88 20.06 17.80
N HIS A 317 -10.11 21.38 17.76
CA HIS A 317 -11.43 21.97 17.94
C HIS A 317 -12.21 22.01 16.63
N GLN A 318 -11.56 22.36 15.51
CA GLN A 318 -12.24 22.38 14.20
C GLN A 318 -12.45 20.97 13.63
N ARG A 319 -11.47 20.08 13.81
CA ARG A 319 -11.42 18.72 13.25
C ARG A 319 -10.83 17.79 14.29
N GLY A 320 -11.61 17.52 15.32
CA GLY A 320 -11.08 16.75 16.43
C GLY A 320 -10.79 15.28 16.08
N PRO A 321 -10.01 14.59 16.94
CA PRO A 321 -9.36 13.34 16.56
C PRO A 321 -10.29 12.15 16.31
N ILE A 322 -11.51 12.20 16.83
CA ILE A 322 -12.53 11.15 16.66
C ILE A 322 -13.76 11.80 16.05
N LYS A 323 -14.08 11.40 14.82
CA LYS A 323 -15.31 11.78 14.13
C LYS A 323 -16.00 10.52 13.62
N PHE A 324 -17.18 10.24 14.17
CA PHE A 324 -18.10 9.23 13.64
C PHE A 324 -19.38 9.91 13.18
N ASN A 325 -19.62 9.94 11.87
CA ASN A 325 -20.85 10.40 11.23
C ASN A 325 -21.52 9.22 10.53
N CYS A 326 -22.19 8.37 11.31
CA CYS A 326 -22.84 7.16 10.81
C CYS A 326 -24.26 7.46 10.25
N PRO A 327 -24.76 6.63 9.31
CA PRO A 327 -26.14 6.75 8.81
C PRO A 327 -27.16 6.68 9.95
N ALA A 328 -28.26 7.41 9.84
CA ALA A 328 -29.30 7.43 10.87
C ALA A 328 -30.18 6.18 10.85
N ASP A 329 -30.51 5.70 9.66
CA ASP A 329 -31.37 4.54 9.44
C ASP A 329 -30.60 3.22 9.61
N VAL A 330 -29.26 3.27 9.46
CA VAL A 330 -28.34 2.15 9.66
C VAL A 330 -27.18 2.59 10.58
N PRO A 331 -27.40 2.72 11.90
CA PRO A 331 -26.39 3.18 12.84
C PRO A 331 -25.15 2.27 12.86
N CYS A 332 -23.98 2.82 13.17
CA CYS A 332 -22.80 1.98 13.44
C CYS A 332 -22.96 1.26 14.79
N THR A 333 -22.55 0.00 14.88
CA THR A 333 -22.67 -0.84 16.08
C THR A 333 -21.38 -1.57 16.41
N ASP A 334 -21.24 -2.06 17.63
CA ASP A 334 -20.05 -2.81 18.07
C ASP A 334 -18.71 -2.09 17.78
N MET A 335 -18.70 -0.77 17.99
CA MET A 335 -17.51 0.06 17.83
C MET A 335 -16.70 0.10 19.13
N GLN A 336 -15.37 -0.04 19.05
CA GLN A 336 -14.49 0.02 20.21
C GLN A 336 -13.33 0.98 19.96
N VAL A 337 -13.20 2.00 20.81
CA VAL A 337 -12.08 2.94 20.80
C VAL A 337 -11.31 2.80 22.11
N ASP A 338 -10.09 2.27 22.03
CA ASP A 338 -9.23 2.03 23.19
C ASP A 338 -7.85 2.67 22.96
N ASP A 339 -7.17 3.11 24.02
CA ASP A 339 -5.83 3.70 23.95
C ASP A 339 -5.67 4.73 22.81
N PHE A 340 -6.38 5.86 22.94
CA PHE A 340 -6.45 6.90 21.93
C PHE A 340 -5.96 8.23 22.50
N THR A 341 -4.71 8.58 22.20
CA THR A 341 -3.99 9.72 22.78
C THR A 341 -3.47 10.67 21.70
N VAL A 342 -4.40 11.29 20.97
CA VAL A 342 -4.10 12.28 19.91
C VAL A 342 -4.51 13.67 20.39
N GLY A 343 -3.54 14.58 20.54
CA GLY A 343 -3.78 15.96 20.95
C GLY A 343 -3.96 16.91 19.76
N SER A 344 -3.77 18.20 20.02
CA SER A 344 -3.91 19.29 19.05
C SER A 344 -2.63 20.11 18.95
N ASN A 345 -2.28 20.52 17.72
CA ASN A 345 -1.24 21.54 17.49
C ASN A 345 -1.74 22.97 17.71
N LYS A 346 -3.06 23.17 17.89
CA LYS A 346 -3.68 24.47 18.09
C LYS A 346 -4.73 24.40 19.21
N GLY A 347 -4.53 25.22 20.24
CA GLY A 347 -5.37 25.21 21.43
C GLY A 347 -5.00 24.06 22.39
N ASP A 348 -5.71 24.01 23.51
CA ASP A 348 -5.51 23.09 24.63
C ASP A 348 -6.67 22.09 24.79
N ILE A 349 -7.59 22.05 23.83
CA ILE A 349 -8.74 21.13 23.79
C ILE A 349 -8.84 20.38 22.46
N VAL A 350 -9.52 19.24 22.50
CA VAL A 350 -9.98 18.50 21.32
C VAL A 350 -11.46 18.17 21.43
N GLU A 351 -12.16 18.04 20.29
CA GLU A 351 -13.57 17.67 20.24
C GLU A 351 -13.79 16.31 19.57
N HIS A 352 -14.35 15.36 20.30
CA HIS A 352 -14.81 14.09 19.72
C HIS A 352 -16.29 14.21 19.33
N VAL A 353 -16.61 13.92 18.07
CA VAL A 353 -17.97 14.03 17.53
C VAL A 353 -18.47 12.65 17.15
N CYS A 354 -19.59 12.24 17.75
CA CYS A 354 -20.24 10.98 17.45
C CYS A 354 -21.69 11.20 17.07
N LYS A 355 -22.10 10.61 15.95
CA LYS A 355 -23.46 10.62 15.43
C LYS A 355 -23.83 9.22 15.00
N ASN A 356 -24.89 8.69 15.62
CA ASN A 356 -25.44 7.35 15.37
C ASN A 356 -24.39 6.22 15.49
N ALA A 357 -23.45 6.32 16.44
CA ALA A 357 -22.34 5.39 16.59
C ALA A 357 -22.32 4.70 17.97
N TYR A 358 -22.54 3.39 17.98
CA TYR A 358 -22.76 2.65 19.21
C TYR A 358 -21.60 1.73 19.57
N GLY A 359 -21.23 1.72 20.85
CA GLY A 359 -20.03 1.01 21.30
C GLY A 359 -19.46 1.50 22.62
N SER A 360 -18.14 1.39 22.78
CA SER A 360 -17.38 1.82 23.96
C SER A 360 -16.13 2.62 23.59
N GLY A 361 -15.85 3.66 24.38
CA GLY A 361 -14.68 4.54 24.19
C GLY A 361 -15.01 5.86 23.50
N GLY A 362 -14.20 6.89 23.77
CA GLY A 362 -14.43 8.25 23.24
C GLY A 362 -15.86 8.77 23.49
N CYS A 363 -16.48 9.32 22.44
CA CYS A 363 -17.86 9.84 22.46
C CYS A 363 -18.95 8.79 22.11
N LEU A 364 -18.60 7.51 22.00
CA LEU A 364 -19.54 6.46 21.61
C LEU A 364 -20.62 6.26 22.67
N LYS A 365 -21.84 5.97 22.22
CA LYS A 365 -22.99 5.71 23.10
C LYS A 365 -23.14 4.21 23.33
N LYS A 366 -23.44 3.81 24.56
CA LYS A 366 -23.84 2.41 24.86
C LYS A 366 -25.23 2.11 24.28
N GLY A 367 -25.43 0.89 23.81
CA GLY A 367 -26.68 0.42 23.19
C GLY A 367 -26.46 0.05 21.73
N ASP A 368 -27.52 -0.01 20.94
CA ASP A 368 -27.52 -0.51 19.56
C ASP A 368 -28.53 0.23 18.66
N GLY A 369 -29.08 1.37 19.08
CA GLY A 369 -30.10 2.05 18.26
C GLY A 369 -30.56 3.44 18.71
N GLY A 370 -31.10 4.17 17.73
CA GLY A 370 -31.66 5.52 17.85
C GLY A 370 -30.77 6.59 17.22
N ALA A 371 -31.39 7.65 16.68
CA ALA A 371 -30.63 8.79 16.16
C ALA A 371 -30.08 9.64 17.32
N TYR A 372 -28.83 10.05 17.25
CA TYR A 372 -28.26 11.01 18.18
C TYR A 372 -27.07 11.76 17.57
N THR A 373 -26.69 12.86 18.20
CA THR A 373 -25.42 13.54 17.94
C THR A 373 -24.90 14.05 19.28
N THR A 374 -23.60 13.88 19.52
CA THR A 374 -22.93 14.38 20.71
C THR A 374 -21.54 14.90 20.34
N THR A 375 -21.13 15.94 21.06
CA THR A 375 -19.75 16.44 21.04
C THR A 375 -19.20 16.32 22.45
N GLN A 376 -18.02 15.74 22.57
CA GLN A 376 -17.28 15.62 23.83
C GLN A 376 -16.01 16.46 23.71
N THR A 377 -15.89 17.48 24.55
CA THR A 377 -14.66 18.28 24.66
C THR A 377 -13.78 17.70 25.76
N VAL A 378 -12.50 17.47 25.46
CA VAL A 378 -11.49 17.00 26.41
C VAL A 378 -10.20 17.79 26.26
N ASP A 379 -9.35 17.78 27.28
CA ASP A 379 -8.02 18.42 27.22
C ASP A 379 -7.16 17.77 26.13
N ALA A 380 -6.41 18.57 25.38
CA ALA A 380 -5.59 18.14 24.24
C ALA A 380 -4.27 17.47 24.66
N ALA A 381 -4.31 16.58 25.64
CA ALA A 381 -3.15 15.78 26.01
C ALA A 381 -2.71 14.90 24.83
N SER A 382 -1.45 14.99 24.45
CA SER A 382 -0.82 14.13 23.44
C SER A 382 0.28 13.30 24.06
N ALA A 383 0.43 12.05 23.61
CA ALA A 383 1.66 11.32 23.82
C ALA A 383 2.79 11.91 22.98
N ALA A 384 4.04 11.82 23.45
CA ALA A 384 5.19 12.09 22.62
C ALA A 384 5.26 11.02 21.52
N THR A 385 5.06 11.40 20.26
CA THR A 385 5.12 10.49 19.13
C THR A 385 6.47 10.62 18.44
N PRO A 386 7.28 9.55 18.38
CA PRO A 386 8.52 9.56 17.61
C PRO A 386 8.24 9.94 16.16
N THR A 387 9.13 10.72 15.56
CA THR A 387 9.06 11.10 14.14
C THR A 387 9.85 10.12 13.28
N MET A 388 9.59 10.16 11.98
CA MET A 388 10.32 9.36 11.00
C MET A 388 11.39 10.20 10.30
N ASP A 389 12.54 9.60 9.99
CA ASP A 389 13.54 10.26 9.15
C ASP A 389 13.02 10.46 7.72
N GLY A 390 13.30 11.62 7.12
CA GLY A 390 12.91 11.93 5.75
C GLY A 390 11.48 12.47 5.60
N GLU A 391 10.85 12.93 6.67
CA GLU A 391 9.54 13.60 6.60
C GLU A 391 9.57 14.81 5.64
N ILE A 392 8.68 14.78 4.65
CA ILE A 392 8.48 15.84 3.69
C ILE A 392 7.89 17.06 4.41
N GLN A 393 8.61 18.18 4.35
CA GLN A 393 8.21 19.44 5.00
C GLN A 393 7.35 20.34 4.12
N ASN A 394 7.38 20.12 2.80
CA ASN A 394 6.53 20.77 1.81
C ASN A 394 6.17 19.73 0.74
N GLY A 395 4.88 19.56 0.46
CA GLY A 395 4.41 18.58 -0.51
C GLY A 395 5.10 18.71 -1.87
N LEU A 396 5.25 17.58 -2.55
CA LEU A 396 5.95 17.51 -3.84
C LEU A 396 5.20 18.33 -4.90
N GLY A 397 5.93 19.18 -5.64
CA GLY A 397 5.34 20.16 -6.55
C GLY A 397 4.59 19.55 -7.74
N LEU A 398 3.83 20.39 -8.45
CA LEU A 398 3.03 19.99 -9.63
C LEU A 398 3.61 20.46 -10.96
N THR A 399 4.68 21.26 -10.94
CA THR A 399 5.17 21.99 -12.13
C THR A 399 6.58 21.59 -12.57
N VAL A 400 7.25 20.74 -11.81
CA VAL A 400 8.59 20.22 -12.07
C VAL A 400 8.63 18.72 -11.81
N SER A 401 9.59 18.03 -12.41
CA SER A 401 9.77 16.59 -12.18
C SER A 401 10.03 16.30 -10.71
N ILE A 402 9.44 15.22 -10.22
CA ILE A 402 9.71 14.66 -8.90
C ILE A 402 10.89 13.69 -9.02
N ALA A 403 11.84 13.75 -8.09
CA ALA A 403 12.99 12.85 -8.08
C ALA A 403 12.58 11.44 -7.66
N ILE A 404 13.24 10.43 -8.23
CA ILE A 404 13.03 9.02 -7.86
C ILE A 404 13.56 8.79 -6.44
N PRO A 405 12.72 8.34 -5.49
CA PRO A 405 13.14 8.10 -4.11
C PRO A 405 13.93 6.79 -4.00
N THR A 406 14.68 6.65 -2.91
CA THR A 406 15.22 5.36 -2.49
C THR A 406 14.19 4.65 -1.60
N ILE A 407 13.99 3.35 -1.81
CA ILE A 407 13.16 2.54 -0.92
C ILE A 407 13.85 2.46 0.45
N ARG A 408 13.12 2.80 1.52
CA ARG A 408 13.63 2.85 2.89
C ARG A 408 13.52 1.50 3.61
N ALA A 409 14.13 1.43 4.79
CA ALA A 409 14.22 0.20 5.60
C ALA A 409 13.30 0.21 6.85
N PHE A 410 12.67 1.36 7.12
CA PHE A 410 11.76 1.56 8.26
C PHE A 410 10.57 2.35 7.75
N PHE A 411 9.36 1.96 8.15
CA PHE A 411 8.12 2.60 7.70
C PHE A 411 7.22 3.04 8.86
N PHE A 412 7.53 2.56 10.06
CA PHE A 412 6.94 3.00 11.32
C PHE A 412 8.04 3.17 12.38
N PRO A 413 7.93 4.12 13.33
CA PRO A 413 9.00 4.38 14.28
C PRO A 413 9.40 3.15 15.11
N GLY A 414 10.69 2.80 15.07
CA GLY A 414 11.24 1.68 15.83
C GLY A 414 10.86 0.27 15.33
N VAL A 415 10.14 0.17 14.21
CA VAL A 415 9.73 -1.12 13.62
C VAL A 415 10.53 -1.33 12.33
N ALA A 416 11.34 -2.39 12.32
CA ALA A 416 12.08 -2.80 11.13
C ALA A 416 11.12 -3.33 10.05
N ALA A 417 11.48 -3.15 8.78
CA ALA A 417 10.75 -3.79 7.68
C ALA A 417 10.67 -5.31 7.86
N ILE A 418 9.54 -5.90 7.48
CA ILE A 418 9.27 -7.34 7.59
C ILE A 418 10.21 -8.12 6.67
N SER A 419 10.35 -7.63 5.44
CA SER A 419 11.22 -8.22 4.42
C SER A 419 12.38 -7.28 4.12
N PRO A 420 13.64 -7.72 4.24
CA PRO A 420 14.77 -6.90 3.79
C PRO A 420 14.67 -6.60 2.30
N ARG A 421 15.22 -5.46 1.88
CA ARG A 421 15.31 -5.10 0.46
C ARG A 421 16.19 -6.12 -0.27
N MET A 422 15.84 -6.47 -1.52
CA MET A 422 16.64 -7.41 -2.32
C MET A 422 18.12 -6.99 -2.48
N ALA A 423 18.38 -5.68 -2.55
CA ALA A 423 19.73 -5.12 -2.61
C ALA A 423 20.56 -5.34 -1.32
N ASP A 424 19.90 -5.50 -0.17
CA ASP A 424 20.55 -5.73 1.11
C ASP A 424 20.76 -7.24 1.36
N ASP A 425 19.82 -8.07 0.92
CA ASP A 425 19.93 -9.54 0.99
C ASP A 425 21.06 -10.09 0.14
N THR A 426 21.24 -9.57 -1.07
CA THR A 426 22.35 -9.98 -1.95
C THR A 426 23.71 -9.67 -1.33
N LYS A 427 23.84 -8.54 -0.62
CA LYS A 427 25.05 -8.21 0.16
C LYS A 427 25.23 -9.14 1.36
N ALA A 428 24.16 -9.45 2.09
CA ALA A 428 24.22 -10.37 3.23
C ALA A 428 24.67 -11.78 2.78
N GLN A 429 24.12 -12.28 1.67
CA GLN A 429 24.51 -13.58 1.09
C GLN A 429 25.95 -13.57 0.53
N ALA A 430 26.39 -12.48 -0.11
CA ALA A 430 27.77 -12.34 -0.56
C ALA A 430 28.75 -12.32 0.62
N THR A 431 28.42 -11.61 1.69
CA THR A 431 29.25 -11.53 2.91
C THR A 431 29.29 -12.87 3.65
N ALA A 432 28.18 -13.60 3.69
CA ALA A 432 28.12 -14.96 4.23
C ALA A 432 28.96 -15.94 3.40
N ARG A 433 28.89 -15.87 2.06
CA ARG A 433 29.72 -16.70 1.16
C ARG A 433 31.23 -16.45 1.34
N VAL A 434 31.63 -15.19 1.52
CA VAL A 434 33.04 -14.82 1.80
C VAL A 434 33.51 -15.39 3.13
N LYS A 435 32.65 -15.45 4.16
CA LYS A 435 32.99 -16.09 5.45
C LYS A 435 33.07 -17.61 5.40
N THR A 436 32.40 -18.26 4.43
CA THR A 436 32.38 -19.73 4.29
C THR A 436 33.42 -20.30 3.33
N LEU A 437 34.14 -19.46 2.58
CA LEU A 437 35.27 -19.91 1.78
C LEU A 437 36.46 -20.19 2.73
N PRO A 438 37.04 -21.40 2.75
CA PRO A 438 38.26 -21.62 3.49
C PRO A 438 39.35 -20.75 2.88
N ALA A 439 40.16 -20.11 3.73
CA ALA A 439 41.36 -19.40 3.29
C ALA A 439 42.27 -20.39 2.54
N ALA A 440 42.20 -20.38 1.21
CA ALA A 440 43.08 -21.16 0.38
C ALA A 440 44.49 -20.60 0.55
N ALA A 441 45.39 -21.46 1.02
CA ALA A 441 46.80 -21.15 1.14
C ALA A 441 47.35 -20.69 -0.22
N GLU A 442 47.95 -19.50 -0.24
CA GLU A 442 48.75 -19.02 -1.36
C GLU A 442 49.93 -19.98 -1.56
N THR A 443 49.85 -20.84 -2.58
CA THR A 443 51.03 -21.44 -3.18
C THR A 443 51.36 -20.68 -4.44
N ALA A 444 52.45 -19.94 -4.39
CA ALA A 444 53.08 -19.30 -5.53
C ALA A 444 53.41 -20.34 -6.60
N ALA A 445 52.77 -20.22 -7.76
CA ALA A 445 53.16 -20.91 -8.98
C ALA A 445 53.08 -19.94 -10.16
N ASP A 446 54.28 -19.63 -10.65
CA ASP A 446 54.70 -19.14 -11.96
C ASP A 446 53.61 -18.72 -12.97
N ILE A 447 53.58 -17.43 -13.32
CA ILE A 447 52.79 -16.89 -14.43
C ILE A 447 53.75 -16.45 -15.53
N THR A 448 54.01 -17.36 -16.48
CA THR A 448 54.50 -17.00 -17.82
C THR A 448 53.54 -17.55 -18.86
N ALA A 449 52.61 -16.71 -19.32
CA ALA A 449 52.00 -16.80 -20.65
C ALA A 449 51.18 -15.53 -20.92
N VAL A 450 51.71 -14.68 -21.79
CA VAL A 450 50.95 -13.66 -22.52
C VAL A 450 50.26 -14.39 -23.66
N ALA A 451 48.93 -14.28 -23.77
CA ALA A 451 48.20 -14.59 -24.98
C ALA A 451 47.02 -13.63 -25.14
N ASP A 452 47.11 -12.83 -26.19
CA ASP A 452 46.06 -11.98 -26.74
C ASP A 452 44.74 -12.75 -26.93
N ILE A 453 43.61 -12.15 -26.54
CA ILE A 453 42.29 -12.56 -27.01
C ILE A 453 41.79 -11.47 -27.96
N THR A 454 42.01 -11.74 -29.24
CA THR A 454 41.35 -11.08 -30.37
C THR A 454 39.90 -11.53 -30.45
N ALA A 455 39.02 -10.60 -30.82
CA ALA A 455 37.62 -10.86 -31.11
C ALA A 455 37.48 -11.85 -32.27
N VAL A 456 36.68 -12.90 -32.06
CA VAL A 456 36.25 -13.82 -33.13
C VAL A 456 34.75 -13.60 -33.35
N ALA A 457 34.42 -13.31 -34.60
CA ALA A 457 33.06 -13.15 -35.10
C ALA A 457 32.43 -14.50 -35.48
N ASP A 458 31.11 -14.57 -35.26
CA ASP A 458 30.07 -15.43 -35.85
C ASP A 458 30.24 -16.95 -35.97
N GLU A 459 29.37 -17.67 -35.25
CA GLU A 459 28.55 -18.73 -35.85
C GLU A 459 27.08 -18.57 -35.40
N ALA A 460 26.19 -18.44 -36.37
CA ALA A 460 24.74 -18.32 -36.17
C ALA A 460 24.11 -19.68 -35.81
N PRO A 461 23.27 -19.78 -34.75
CA PRO A 461 22.49 -20.97 -34.48
C PRO A 461 21.22 -21.04 -35.35
N PRO A 462 20.66 -22.24 -35.57
CA PRO A 462 19.62 -22.49 -36.57
C PRO A 462 18.29 -21.81 -36.23
N ALA A 463 17.60 -21.38 -37.28
CA ALA A 463 16.29 -20.75 -37.24
C ALA A 463 15.22 -21.68 -36.63
N ALA A 464 15.00 -21.54 -35.33
CA ALA A 464 13.73 -21.86 -34.69
C ALA A 464 13.11 -20.53 -34.23
N THR A 465 12.14 -20.03 -34.97
CA THR A 465 11.43 -18.77 -34.72
C THR A 465 10.65 -18.86 -33.39
N LYS A 466 11.32 -18.57 -32.27
CA LYS A 466 10.73 -18.43 -30.93
C LYS A 466 10.51 -16.94 -30.67
N PHE A 467 9.26 -16.50 -30.73
CA PHE A 467 8.87 -15.12 -30.43
C PHE A 467 9.10 -14.81 -28.93
N CYS A 468 9.69 -13.66 -28.60
CA CYS A 468 9.86 -13.10 -27.25
C CYS A 468 9.41 -11.63 -27.32
N LEU A 469 8.92 -11.11 -26.18
CA LEU A 469 8.40 -9.75 -26.02
C LEU A 469 9.39 -8.69 -26.53
N LEU A 470 8.87 -7.79 -27.34
CA LEU A 470 9.46 -6.52 -27.68
C LEU A 470 8.78 -5.46 -26.75
N LEU A 471 9.53 -4.58 -26.06
CA LEU A 471 9.02 -3.50 -25.15
C LEU A 471 8.80 -2.13 -25.79
#